data_AF-A0AAE6WSC0-F1
#
_entry.id   AF-A0AAE6WSC0-F1
#
_cell.length_a   1.000
_cell.length_b   1.000
_cell.length_c   1.000
_cell.angle_alpha   90.00
_cell.angle_beta   90.00
_cell.angle_gamma   90.00
#
_symmetry.space_group_name_H-M   'P 1'
#
loop_
_entity.id
_entity.type
_entity.pdbx_description
1 polymer ?
#
loop_
_entity_poly.entity_id
_entity_poly.type
_entity_poly.pdbx_seq_one_letter_code
_entity_poly.pdbx_strand_id
1 'polypeptide(L)'
;MYAGAVSKINNEIKASKANPYIKVIGDFLLKHLESNPVDAEKFLSSDKTIGKSLEEMKKAAMKKKVGHMAILTDAEGFAVVLKYFGIASKPVIPPATSVVAAPSPSTVEFDVKLEDFL
;
A
#
# COMPACT_ATOMS: atom_id res chain seq x y z
N MET A 1 -11.47 5.15 24.58
CA MET A 1 -10.42 4.44 23.80
C MET A 1 -10.05 5.20 22.52
N TYR A 2 -11.03 5.58 21.68
CA TYR A 2 -10.82 6.40 20.47
C TYR A 2 -9.93 7.65 20.65
N ALA A 3 -10.30 8.55 21.57
CA ALA A 3 -9.53 9.78 21.82
C ALA A 3 -8.08 9.51 22.26
N GLY A 4 -7.83 8.40 22.98
CA GLY A 4 -6.48 8.00 23.38
C GLY A 4 -5.64 7.54 22.19
N ALA A 5 -6.22 6.77 21.26
CA ALA A 5 -5.55 6.34 20.04
C ALA A 5 -5.20 7.52 19.13
N VAL A 6 -6.17 8.44 18.93
CA VAL A 6 -5.96 9.67 18.16
C VAL A 6 -4.88 10.55 18.78
N SER A 7 -4.90 10.73 20.11
CA SER A 7 -3.89 11.50 20.82
C SER A 7 -2.49 10.89 20.67
N LYS A 8 -2.38 9.56 20.80
CA LYS A 8 -1.11 8.85 20.62
C LYS A 8 -0.55 9.00 19.21
N ILE A 9 -1.37 8.76 18.18
CA ILE A 9 -0.96 8.93 16.78
C ILE A 9 -0.49 10.36 16.52
N ASN A 10 -1.25 11.36 16.99
CA ASN A 10 -0.85 12.76 16.88
C ASN A 10 0.47 13.06 17.60
N ASN A 11 0.71 12.48 18.77
CA ASN A 11 1.96 12.64 19.50
C ASN A 11 3.13 12.03 18.74
N GLU A 12 2.96 10.85 18.13
CA GLU A 12 4.00 10.24 17.30
C GLU A 12 4.33 11.08 16.05
N ILE A 13 3.31 11.64 15.38
CA ILE A 13 3.49 12.57 14.25
C ILE A 13 4.27 13.81 14.71
N LYS A 14 3.88 14.42 15.83
CA LYS A 14 4.52 15.62 16.37
C LYS A 14 5.94 15.38 16.88
N ALA A 15 6.21 14.20 17.44
CA ALA A 15 7.55 13.81 17.89
C ALA A 15 8.48 13.57 16.69
N SER A 16 7.94 13.14 15.56
CA SER A 16 8.68 12.71 14.38
C SER A 16 8.75 13.76 13.27
N LYS A 17 8.90 15.05 13.61
CA LYS A 17 8.88 16.17 12.63
C LYS A 17 9.88 16.01 11.48
N ALA A 18 10.96 15.27 11.69
CA ALA A 18 12.00 15.03 10.69
C ALA A 18 11.62 13.97 9.64
N ASN A 19 10.60 13.14 9.88
CA ASN A 19 10.26 12.02 9.00
C ASN A 19 8.89 12.24 8.31
N PRO A 20 8.89 12.65 7.02
CA PRO A 20 7.64 12.90 6.29
C PRO A 20 6.77 11.63 6.14
N TYR A 21 7.37 10.43 6.14
CA TYR A 21 6.63 9.17 6.02
C TYR A 21 5.78 8.88 7.27
N ILE A 22 6.27 9.25 8.46
CA ILE A 22 5.51 9.09 9.70
C ILE A 22 4.25 9.95 9.68
N LYS A 23 4.34 11.16 9.11
CA LYS A 23 3.16 12.02 8.92
C LYS A 23 2.14 11.36 7.99
N VAL A 24 2.57 10.88 6.82
CA VAL A 24 1.67 10.23 5.84
C VAL A 24 0.95 9.03 6.44
N ILE A 25 1.70 8.14 7.11
CA ILE A 25 1.08 6.97 7.75
C ILE A 25 0.20 7.39 8.92
N GLY A 26 0.61 8.38 9.72
CA GLY A 26 -0.20 8.90 10.81
C GLY A 26 -1.54 9.46 10.34
N ASP A 27 -1.54 10.30 9.31
CA ASP A 27 -2.76 10.86 8.70
C ASP A 27 -3.68 9.74 8.17
N PHE A 28 -3.10 8.71 7.52
CA PHE A 28 -3.84 7.54 7.08
C PHE A 28 -4.50 6.78 8.24
N LEU A 29 -3.77 6.55 9.34
CA LEU A 29 -4.30 5.84 10.51
C LEU A 29 -5.41 6.63 11.22
N LEU A 30 -5.30 7.96 11.28
CA LEU A 30 -6.36 8.81 11.81
C LEU A 30 -7.65 8.65 10.98
N LYS A 31 -7.52 8.70 9.65
CA LYS A 31 -8.66 8.52 8.75
C LYS A 31 -9.27 7.12 8.83
N HIS A 32 -8.44 6.09 9.04
CA HIS A 32 -8.92 4.73 9.29
C HIS A 32 -9.75 4.67 10.57
N LEU A 33 -9.30 5.32 11.64
CA LEU A 33 -10.02 5.36 12.92
C LEU A 33 -11.35 6.10 12.83
N GLU A 34 -11.43 7.19 12.06
CA GLU A 34 -12.70 7.91 11.84
C GLU A 34 -13.76 6.99 11.22
N SER A 35 -13.35 6.11 10.31
CA SER A 35 -14.23 5.15 9.65
C SER A 35 -14.44 3.87 10.46
N ASN A 36 -13.49 3.51 11.33
CA ASN A 36 -13.45 2.25 12.08
C ASN A 36 -13.05 2.51 13.55
N PRO A 37 -13.93 3.15 14.35
CA PRO A 37 -13.60 3.51 15.74
C PRO A 37 -13.35 2.28 16.64
N VAL A 38 -13.84 1.11 16.23
CA VAL A 38 -13.64 -0.18 16.92
C VAL A 38 -12.19 -0.64 16.93
N ASP A 39 -11.37 -0.19 15.97
CA ASP A 39 -9.94 -0.55 15.91
C ASP A 39 -9.08 0.30 16.86
N ALA A 40 -9.63 1.33 17.52
CA ALA A 40 -8.88 2.24 18.38
C ALA A 40 -8.04 1.54 19.45
N GLU A 41 -8.56 0.46 20.03
CA GLU A 41 -7.87 -0.28 21.09
C GLU A 41 -6.52 -0.87 20.61
N LYS A 42 -6.45 -1.26 19.33
CA LYS A 42 -5.26 -1.85 18.72
C LYS A 42 -4.07 -0.88 18.57
N PHE A 43 -4.35 0.42 18.61
CA PHE A 43 -3.32 1.47 18.53
C PHE A 43 -2.78 1.86 19.90
N LEU A 44 -3.46 1.52 21.00
CA LEU A 44 -3.08 1.96 22.35
C LEU A 44 -1.83 1.24 22.87
N SER A 45 -1.53 0.01 22.42
CA SER A 45 -0.37 -0.76 22.86
C SER A 45 0.94 -0.03 22.65
N SER A 46 1.74 0.16 23.70
CA SER A 46 3.02 0.89 23.69
C SER A 46 4.00 0.36 22.63
N ASP A 47 3.98 -0.95 22.37
CA ASP A 47 4.83 -1.59 21.38
C ASP A 47 4.46 -1.29 19.93
N LYS A 48 3.24 -0.80 19.69
CA LYS A 48 2.71 -0.48 18.36
C LYS A 48 2.92 1.01 18.09
N THR A 49 3.91 1.31 17.27
CA THR A 49 4.31 2.67 16.87
C THR A 49 4.28 2.82 15.35
N ILE A 50 4.13 4.05 14.87
CA ILE A 50 4.17 4.37 13.43
C ILE A 50 5.56 4.08 12.86
N GLY A 51 6.62 4.33 13.63
CA GLY A 51 7.99 4.01 13.22
C GLY A 51 8.19 2.51 12.95
N LYS A 52 7.71 1.64 13.85
CA LYS A 52 7.83 0.19 13.68
C LYS A 52 6.95 -0.33 12.53
N SER A 53 5.79 0.28 12.28
CA SER A 53 4.96 -0.10 11.12
C SER A 53 5.65 0.22 9.80
N LEU A 54 6.42 1.32 9.72
CA LEU A 54 7.27 1.65 8.58
C LEU A 54 8.43 0.66 8.40
N GLU A 55 9.02 0.17 9.49
CA GLU A 55 10.05 -0.88 9.40
C GLU A 55 9.49 -2.19 8.83
N GLU A 56 8.27 -2.56 9.22
CA GLU A 56 7.58 -3.72 8.63
C GLU A 56 7.24 -3.49 7.15
N MET A 57 6.83 -2.27 6.78
CA MET A 57 6.62 -1.88 5.38
C MET A 57 7.92 -2.01 4.57
N LYS A 58 9.05 -1.55 5.11
CA LYS A 58 10.38 -1.72 4.50
C LYS A 58 10.72 -3.19 4.27
N LYS A 59 10.49 -4.05 5.28
CA LYS A 59 10.71 -5.50 5.15
C LYS A 59 9.82 -6.13 4.07
N ALA A 60 8.56 -5.71 3.98
CA ALA A 60 7.65 -6.17 2.94
C ALA A 60 8.11 -5.73 1.55
N ALA A 61 8.53 -4.46 1.38
CA ALA A 61 9.07 -3.94 0.13
C ALA A 61 10.32 -4.71 -0.31
N MET A 62 11.22 -5.00 0.63
CA MET A 62 12.45 -5.74 0.37
C MET A 62 12.21 -7.16 -0.16
N LYS A 63 11.09 -7.81 0.20
CA LYS A 63 10.73 -9.13 -0.35
C LYS A 63 10.33 -9.08 -1.82
N LYS A 64 9.86 -7.92 -2.30
CA LYS A 64 9.46 -7.68 -3.70
C LYS A 64 10.53 -6.94 -4.50
N LYS A 65 11.75 -6.86 -3.96
CA LYS A 65 12.86 -6.12 -4.56
C LYS A 65 13.22 -6.71 -5.92
N VAL A 66 13.27 -5.87 -6.94
CA VAL A 66 13.75 -6.21 -8.29
C VAL A 66 15.01 -5.40 -8.55
N GLY A 67 16.15 -6.08 -8.71
CA GLY A 67 17.45 -5.42 -8.83
C GLY A 67 17.76 -4.57 -7.60
N HIS A 68 17.91 -3.25 -7.76
CA HIS A 68 18.16 -2.31 -6.66
C HIS A 68 16.91 -1.57 -6.17
N MET A 69 15.73 -1.87 -6.74
CA MET A 69 14.50 -1.14 -6.48
C MET A 69 13.50 -1.98 -5.68
N ALA A 70 12.96 -1.41 -4.61
CA ALA A 70 11.92 -2.01 -3.78
C ALA A 70 10.78 -1.00 -3.64
N ILE A 71 9.71 -1.21 -4.40
CA ILE A 71 8.54 -0.33 -4.41
C ILE A 71 7.33 -1.14 -3.96
N LEU A 72 6.52 -0.55 -3.09
CA LEU A 72 5.17 -0.99 -2.78
C LEU A 72 4.19 0.02 -3.36
N THR A 73 3.03 -0.46 -3.79
CA THR A 73 1.89 0.44 -4.02
C THR A 73 1.38 0.98 -2.69
N ASP A 74 0.66 2.11 -2.74
CA ASP A 74 0.03 2.71 -1.55
C ASP A 74 -0.84 1.68 -0.80
N ALA A 75 -1.67 0.94 -1.54
CA ALA A 75 -2.55 -0.09 -1.00
C ALA A 75 -1.78 -1.20 -0.27
N GLU A 76 -0.65 -1.66 -0.83
CA GLU A 76 0.19 -2.68 -0.21
C GLU A 76 0.89 -2.13 1.04
N GLY A 77 1.42 -0.91 0.97
CA GLY A 77 2.04 -0.24 2.12
C GLY A 77 1.06 -0.10 3.28
N PHE A 78 -0.12 0.47 3.03
CA PHE A 78 -1.16 0.62 4.04
C PHE A 78 -1.65 -0.71 4.60
N ALA A 79 -1.80 -1.74 3.76
CA ALA A 79 -2.17 -3.08 4.22
C ALA A 79 -1.13 -3.66 5.19
N VAL A 80 0.17 -3.46 4.94
CA VAL A 80 1.23 -3.90 5.86
C VAL A 80 1.16 -3.15 7.19
N VAL A 81 0.92 -1.84 7.15
CA VAL A 81 0.75 -1.03 8.37
C VAL A 81 -0.45 -1.52 9.18
N LEU A 82 -1.61 -1.68 8.56
CA LEU A 82 -2.82 -2.17 9.24
C LEU A 82 -2.59 -3.58 9.82
N LYS A 83 -1.95 -4.46 9.07
CA LYS A 83 -1.58 -5.80 9.54
C LYS A 83 -0.66 -5.74 10.76
N TYR A 84 0.29 -4.80 10.80
CA TYR A 84 1.15 -4.61 11.97
C TYR A 84 0.35 -4.25 13.22
N PHE A 85 -0.72 -3.47 13.11
CA PHE A 85 -1.63 -3.17 14.22
C PHE A 85 -2.66 -4.29 14.48
N GLY A 86 -2.61 -5.42 13.78
CA GLY A 86 -3.59 -6.51 13.96
C GLY A 86 -4.97 -6.18 13.38
N ILE A 87 -5.02 -5.27 12.40
CA ILE A 87 -6.22 -4.95 11.65
C ILE A 87 -6.20 -5.79 10.38
N ALA A 88 -7.21 -6.63 10.22
CA ALA A 88 -7.37 -7.47 9.06
C ALA A 88 -7.78 -6.60 7.86
N SER A 89 -6.79 -6.07 7.14
CA SER A 89 -7.02 -5.51 5.82
C SER A 89 -7.23 -6.68 4.86
N LYS A 90 -8.31 -6.67 4.06
CA LYS A 90 -8.46 -7.65 2.97
C LYS A 90 -7.16 -7.63 2.16
N PRO A 91 -6.54 -8.79 1.89
CA PRO A 91 -5.34 -8.81 1.08
C PRO A 91 -5.71 -8.23 -0.29
N VAL A 92 -5.17 -7.05 -0.60
CA VAL A 92 -5.06 -6.63 -1.99
C VAL A 92 -4.00 -7.57 -2.56
N ILE A 93 -4.45 -8.74 -2.99
CA ILE A 93 -3.72 -9.56 -3.92
C ILE A 93 -3.47 -8.60 -5.09
N PRO A 94 -2.23 -8.19 -5.38
CA PRO A 94 -2.01 -7.46 -6.61
C PRO A 94 -2.64 -8.32 -7.70
N PRO A 95 -3.51 -7.79 -8.56
CA PRO A 95 -3.98 -8.57 -9.69
C PRO A 95 -2.70 -9.14 -10.29
N ALA A 96 -2.60 -10.47 -10.32
CA ALA A 96 -1.45 -11.14 -10.92
C ALA A 96 -1.24 -10.37 -12.20
N THR A 97 -0.08 -9.73 -12.35
CA THR A 97 0.33 -9.13 -13.61
C THR A 97 -0.01 -10.21 -14.61
N SER A 98 -1.09 -9.99 -15.38
CA SER A 98 -1.33 -10.73 -16.58
C SER A 98 -0.02 -10.51 -17.30
N VAL A 99 0.80 -11.57 -17.32
CA VAL A 99 1.84 -11.69 -18.32
C VAL A 99 1.13 -11.24 -19.58
N VAL A 100 1.55 -10.09 -20.09
CA VAL A 100 1.12 -9.62 -21.39
C VAL A 100 1.42 -10.83 -22.26
N ALA A 101 0.36 -11.52 -22.70
CA ALA A 101 0.50 -12.55 -23.68
C ALA A 101 1.36 -11.92 -24.76
N ALA A 102 2.50 -12.54 -25.06
CA ALA A 102 3.27 -12.20 -26.23
C ALA A 102 2.27 -11.95 -27.38
N PRO A 103 2.40 -10.87 -28.16
CA PRO A 103 1.51 -10.67 -29.28
C PRO A 103 1.66 -11.90 -30.17
N SER A 104 0.67 -12.79 -30.12
CA SER A 104 0.49 -13.80 -31.14
C SER A 104 0.45 -13.04 -32.46
N PRO A 105 1.28 -13.38 -33.46
CA PRO A 105 1.14 -12.80 -34.77
C PRO A 105 -0.23 -13.24 -35.29
N SER A 106 -1.22 -12.38 -35.12
CA SER A 106 -2.45 -12.48 -35.90
C SER A 106 -2.03 -12.07 -37.30
N THR A 107 -1.88 -13.06 -38.17
CA THR A 107 -1.83 -12.87 -39.61
C THR A 107 -3.05 -12.03 -39.98
N VAL A 108 -2.84 -10.73 -40.16
CA VAL A 108 -3.78 -9.90 -40.88
C VAL A 108 -3.49 -10.22 -42.34
N GLU A 109 -4.29 -11.13 -42.92
CA GLU A 109 -4.34 -11.28 -44.37
C GLU A 109 -4.93 -9.98 -44.91
N PHE A 110 -4.04 -9.10 -45.33
CA PHE A 110 -4.35 -7.86 -46.03
C PHE A 110 -4.66 -8.23 -47.48
N ASP A 111 -5.85 -8.79 -47.72
CA ASP A 111 -6.39 -9.04 -49.06
C ASP A 111 -6.85 -7.71 -49.67
N VAL A 112 -5.88 -6.86 -50.02
CA VAL A 112 -6.13 -5.66 -50.81
C VAL A 112 -5.96 -6.04 -52.27
N LYS A 113 -7.08 -6.14 -52.96
CA LYS A 113 -7.12 -6.35 -54.40
C LYS A 113 -6.69 -5.06 -55.08
N LEU A 114 -5.75 -5.18 -56.03
CA LEU A 114 -5.22 -4.10 -56.88
C LEU A 114 -6.29 -3.37 -57.71
N GLU A 115 -7.52 -3.85 -57.69
CA GLU A 115 -8.69 -3.31 -58.39
C GLU A 115 -9.29 -2.08 -57.69
N ASP A 116 -8.97 -1.81 -56.41
CA ASP A 116 -9.52 -0.67 -55.65
C ASP A 116 -8.74 0.65 -55.88
N PHE A 117 -7.63 0.60 -56.61
CA PHE A 117 -6.74 1.74 -56.86
C PHE A 117 -6.71 2.23 -58.31
N LEU A 118 -7.63 1.78 -59.18
CA LEU A 118 -7.69 2.18 -60.59
C LEU A 118 -9.04 2.77 -61.02
#